data_AF-A0A975MNN8-F1
#
_entry.id   AF-A0A975MNN8-F1
#
_cell.length_a   1.000
_cell.length_b   1.000
_cell.length_c   1.000
_cell.angle_alpha   90.00
_cell.angle_beta   90.00
_cell.angle_gamma   90.00
#
_symmetry.space_group_name_H-M   'P 1'
#
loop_
_entity.id
_entity.type
_entity.pdbx_description
1 polymer ?
#
loop_
_entity_poly.entity_id
_entity_poly.type
_entity_poly.pdbx_seq_one_letter_code
_entity_poly.pdbx_strand_id
1 'polypeptide(L)'
;MTDLSVFNHHRLLLYYKGDISALTLFAQQANGSVCFPKALPALSEALEEDEVESSKITMHPAALVNVINRILRLDTDLLRAEPGFSEQIDAPGGIITVYMARFTVLDPPHKLMSKLDCCLKTLPALRGRPPAEMELLRRAYVKVMES
;
A
#
# COMPACT_ATOMS: atom_id res chain seq x y z
N MET A 1 23.19 -4.33 -1.04
CA MET A 1 21.99 -5.16 -0.84
C MET A 1 20.89 -4.58 -1.70
N THR A 2 20.36 -5.36 -2.65
CA THR A 2 19.39 -4.88 -3.65
C THR A 2 18.16 -4.30 -2.94
N ASP A 3 17.82 -3.04 -3.21
CA ASP A 3 16.70 -2.31 -2.60
C ASP A 3 15.37 -3.10 -2.59
N LEU A 4 15.20 -4.07 -3.49
CA LEU A 4 14.03 -4.93 -3.61
C LEU A 4 13.90 -6.02 -2.54
N SER A 5 14.99 -6.47 -1.90
CA SER A 5 14.94 -7.60 -0.95
C SER A 5 14.10 -7.26 0.29
N VAL A 6 13.99 -5.97 0.62
CA VAL A 6 13.14 -5.48 1.70
C VAL A 6 11.67 -5.80 1.45
N PHE A 7 11.25 -5.83 0.19
CA PHE A 7 9.89 -6.15 -0.22
C PHE A 7 9.67 -7.66 -0.42
N ASN A 8 10.52 -8.52 0.15
CA ASN A 8 10.21 -9.95 0.23
C ASN A 8 9.06 -10.19 1.22
N HIS A 9 9.11 -9.53 2.38
CA HIS A 9 8.11 -9.68 3.46
C HIS A 9 7.34 -8.38 3.74
N HIS A 10 7.46 -7.37 2.89
CA HIS A 10 6.77 -6.09 3.06
C HIS A 10 6.06 -5.65 1.79
N ARG A 11 4.97 -4.90 1.93
CA ARG A 11 4.27 -4.18 0.85
C ARG A 11 3.82 -2.80 1.32
N LEU A 12 3.48 -1.96 0.35
CA LEU A 12 2.84 -0.67 0.56
C LEU A 12 1.53 -0.58 -0.21
N LEU A 13 0.51 0.00 0.42
CA LEU A 13 -0.61 0.64 -0.25
C LEU A 13 -0.26 2.12 -0.44
N LEU A 14 -0.31 2.60 -1.68
CA LEU A 14 -0.12 4.02 -1.97
C LEU A 14 -1.49 4.67 -2.16
N TYR A 15 -1.74 5.79 -1.50
CA TYR A 15 -3.05 6.42 -1.55
C TYR A 15 -2.97 7.95 -1.52
N TYR A 16 -4.00 8.59 -2.03
CA TYR A 16 -4.23 10.02 -1.97
C TYR A 16 -5.50 10.28 -1.15
N LYS A 17 -5.44 11.26 -0.25
CA LYS A 17 -6.58 11.84 0.48
C LYS A 17 -6.60 13.33 0.20
N GLY A 18 -7.69 13.82 -0.40
CA GLY A 18 -7.88 15.25 -0.62
C GLY A 18 -8.27 15.94 0.68
N ASP A 19 -7.55 17.00 1.06
CA ASP A 19 -7.77 17.71 2.32
C ASP A 19 -9.13 18.43 2.39
N ILE A 20 -9.71 18.76 1.24
CA ILE A 20 -10.97 19.52 1.15
C ILE A 20 -12.17 18.60 0.86
N SER A 21 -12.02 17.66 -0.08
CA SER A 21 -13.15 16.89 -0.63
C SER A 21 -13.39 15.54 0.06
N ALA A 22 -12.52 15.15 1.01
CA ALA A 22 -12.44 13.79 1.56
C ALA A 22 -12.25 12.68 0.49
N LEU A 23 -11.95 13.05 -0.75
CA LEU A 23 -11.73 12.11 -1.85
C LEU A 23 -10.54 11.21 -1.51
N THR A 24 -10.80 9.91 -1.42
CA THR A 24 -9.78 8.89 -1.17
C THR A 24 -9.58 8.04 -2.43
N LEU A 25 -8.34 7.98 -2.90
CA LEU A 25 -7.94 7.22 -4.08
C LEU A 25 -6.77 6.30 -3.71
N PHE A 26 -6.80 5.07 -4.18
CA PHE A 26 -5.71 4.12 -4.04
C PHE A 26 -5.03 3.92 -5.38
N ALA A 27 -3.70 3.75 -5.35
CA ALA A 27 -2.92 3.40 -6.51
C ALA A 27 -3.15 1.92 -6.88
N GLN A 28 -3.26 1.67 -8.17
CA GLN A 28 -3.33 0.35 -8.76
C GLN A 28 -2.28 0.23 -9.86
N GLN A 29 -1.51 -0.85 -9.81
CA GLN A 29 -0.52 -1.23 -10.81
C GLN A 29 -1.18 -1.73 -12.11
N ALA A 30 -0.43 -1.78 -13.21
CA ALA A 30 -0.88 -2.31 -14.50
C ALA A 30 -1.41 -3.76 -14.43
N ASN A 31 -0.84 -4.59 -13.55
CA ASN A 31 -1.29 -5.97 -13.30
C ASN A 31 -2.61 -6.04 -12.50
N GLY A 32 -3.15 -4.90 -12.09
CA GLY A 32 -4.40 -4.79 -11.34
C GLY A 32 -4.25 -4.88 -9.82
N SER A 33 -3.06 -5.13 -9.28
CA SER A 33 -2.81 -5.15 -7.83
C SER A 33 -2.75 -3.74 -7.25
N VAL A 34 -3.14 -3.61 -5.99
CA VAL A 34 -2.98 -2.37 -5.21
C VAL A 34 -1.76 -2.37 -4.29
N CYS A 35 -1.03 -3.49 -4.23
CA CYS A 35 0.16 -3.63 -3.41
C CYS A 35 1.43 -3.30 -4.19
N PHE A 36 2.29 -2.48 -3.58
CA PHE A 36 3.57 -2.06 -4.16
C PHE A 36 4.74 -2.66 -3.38
N PRO A 37 5.88 -2.93 -4.05
CA PRO A 37 6.14 -2.77 -5.49
C PRO A 37 5.59 -3.92 -6.36
N LYS A 38 5.08 -4.99 -5.75
CA LYS A 38 4.53 -6.15 -6.45
C LYS A 38 3.28 -6.65 -5.74
N ALA A 39 2.45 -7.39 -6.48
CA ALA A 39 1.26 -8.02 -5.94
C ALA A 39 1.56 -8.93 -4.74
N LEU A 40 0.50 -9.19 -3.96
CA LEU A 40 0.53 -10.32 -3.03
C LEU A 40 0.63 -11.64 -3.81
N PRO A 41 1.31 -12.65 -3.27
CA PRO A 41 1.25 -14.00 -3.83
C PRO A 41 -0.20 -14.49 -3.97
N ALA A 42 -0.42 -15.41 -4.92
CA ALA A 42 -1.69 -16.12 -4.98
C ALA A 42 -1.91 -16.89 -3.67
N LEU A 43 -3.17 -17.06 -3.28
CA LEU A 43 -3.56 -17.71 -2.01
C LEU A 43 -3.16 -16.92 -0.75
N SER A 44 -2.83 -15.64 -0.87
CA SER A 44 -2.70 -14.77 0.29
C SER A 44 -4.05 -14.53 0.97
N GLU A 45 -4.03 -14.44 2.30
CA GLU A 45 -5.18 -14.24 3.16
C GLU A 45 -4.85 -13.20 4.23
N ALA A 46 -5.83 -12.35 4.57
CA ALA A 46 -5.63 -11.36 5.63
C ALA A 46 -5.80 -12.04 6.98
N LEU A 47 -4.82 -11.88 7.87
CA LEU A 47 -4.91 -12.42 9.23
C LEU A 47 -5.98 -11.68 10.03
N GLU A 48 -6.64 -12.42 10.91
CA GLU A 48 -7.50 -11.84 11.95
C GLU A 48 -6.65 -11.22 13.08
N GLU A 49 -7.22 -10.32 13.88
CA GLU A 49 -6.49 -9.54 14.89
C GLU A 49 -5.80 -10.42 15.95
N ASP A 50 -6.40 -11.57 16.28
CA ASP A 50 -5.90 -12.57 17.21
C ASP A 50 -4.83 -13.50 16.62
N GLU A 51 -4.68 -13.53 15.30
CA GLU A 51 -3.67 -14.29 14.57
C GLU A 51 -2.39 -13.48 14.28
N VAL A 52 -2.40 -12.18 14.55
CA VAL A 52 -1.28 -11.27 14.29
C VAL A 52 -0.08 -11.63 15.18
N GLU A 53 1.02 -12.04 14.55
CA GLU A 53 2.25 -12.35 15.28
C GLU A 53 2.93 -11.06 15.77
N SER A 54 3.08 -10.91 17.09
CA SER A 54 3.70 -9.74 17.73
C SER A 54 5.23 -9.69 17.61
N SER A 55 5.88 -10.76 17.14
CA SER A 55 7.34 -10.95 17.26
C SER A 55 8.14 -10.77 15.96
N LYS A 56 7.49 -10.52 14.81
CA LYS A 56 8.21 -10.32 13.55
C LYS A 56 8.85 -8.93 13.47
N ILE A 57 10.10 -8.91 12.98
CA ILE A 57 10.91 -7.72 12.75
C ILE A 57 10.13 -6.74 11.87
N THR A 58 9.63 -5.66 12.47
CA THR A 58 8.92 -4.60 11.78
C THR A 58 9.94 -3.60 11.23
N MET A 59 10.00 -3.44 9.92
CA MET A 59 10.77 -2.35 9.35
C MET A 59 10.04 -1.04 9.59
N HIS A 60 10.78 0.04 9.88
CA HIS A 60 10.18 1.35 10.02
C HIS A 60 9.53 1.79 8.69
N PRO A 61 8.23 2.15 8.65
CA PRO A 61 7.51 2.47 7.42
C PRO A 61 8.18 3.55 6.56
N ALA A 62 8.78 4.58 7.18
CA ALA A 62 9.52 5.62 6.47
C ALA A 62 10.70 5.07 5.64
N ALA A 63 11.37 4.01 6.11
CA ALA A 63 12.44 3.37 5.36
C ALA A 63 11.90 2.68 4.09
N LEU A 64 10.74 2.00 4.20
CA LEU A 64 10.07 1.39 3.05
C LEU A 64 9.60 2.45 2.05
N VAL A 65 9.10 3.59 2.52
CA VAL A 65 8.71 4.71 1.65
C VAL A 65 9.91 5.28 0.89
N ASN A 66 11.05 5.46 1.55
CA ASN A 66 12.27 5.91 0.86
C ASN A 66 12.73 4.93 -0.22
N VAL A 67 12.54 3.63 0.01
CA VAL A 67 12.87 2.60 -0.99
C VAL A 67 11.86 2.64 -2.14
N ILE A 68 10.56 2.76 -1.87
CA ILE A 68 9.55 2.79 -2.94
C ILE A 68 9.66 4.05 -3.80
N ASN A 69 9.99 5.20 -3.22
CA ASN A 69 10.27 6.42 -3.98
C ASN A 69 11.41 6.20 -4.98
N ARG A 70 12.49 5.53 -4.56
CA ARG A 70 13.62 5.19 -5.47
C ARG A 70 13.21 4.20 -6.56
N ILE A 71 12.45 3.15 -6.22
CA ILE A 71 11.98 2.13 -7.18
C ILE A 71 11.07 2.77 -8.24
N LEU A 72 10.10 3.59 -7.80
CA LEU A 72 9.13 4.24 -8.67
C LEU A 72 9.65 5.55 -9.29
N ARG A 73 10.89 5.95 -8.97
CA ARG A 73 11.53 7.20 -9.40
C ARG A 73 10.68 8.44 -9.09
N LEU A 74 10.11 8.45 -7.89
CA LEU A 74 9.35 9.57 -7.34
C LEU A 74 10.27 10.52 -6.58
N ASP A 75 9.85 11.79 -6.49
CA ASP A 75 10.52 12.76 -5.64
C ASP A 75 10.47 12.32 -4.16
N THR A 76 11.56 12.59 -3.42
CA THR A 76 11.79 12.05 -2.07
C THR A 76 10.65 12.33 -1.08
N ASP A 77 9.98 13.47 -1.22
CA ASP A 77 8.92 13.93 -0.30
C ASP A 77 7.50 13.74 -0.84
N LEU A 78 7.36 13.10 -2.01
CA LEU A 78 6.05 12.92 -2.64
C LEU A 78 5.16 11.95 -1.86
N LEU A 79 5.77 10.95 -1.23
CA LEU A 79 5.09 9.98 -0.38
C LEU A 79 5.55 10.13 1.07
N ARG A 80 4.59 10.04 2.00
CA ARG A 80 4.84 9.98 3.43
C ARG A 80 4.20 8.72 4.01
N ALA A 81 4.91 8.05 4.91
CA ALA A 81 4.35 6.90 5.62
C ALA A 81 3.14 7.32 6.46
N GLU A 82 2.07 6.51 6.39
CA GLU A 82 0.88 6.70 7.22
C GLU A 82 1.08 6.01 8.57
N PRO A 83 1.07 6.73 9.70
CA PRO A 83 1.27 6.14 11.01
C PRO A 83 0.05 5.30 11.44
N GLY A 84 0.32 4.24 12.20
CA GLY A 84 -0.74 3.42 12.80
C GLY A 84 -1.54 2.59 11.81
N PHE A 85 -0.96 2.24 10.66
CA PHE A 85 -1.46 1.21 9.76
C PHE A 85 -0.36 0.17 9.49
N SER A 86 -0.62 -1.08 9.85
CA SER A 86 0.30 -2.20 9.65
C SER A 86 -0.49 -3.51 9.68
N GLU A 87 -0.81 -4.05 8.52
CA GLU A 87 -1.60 -5.27 8.39
C GLU A 87 -0.71 -6.47 8.08
N GLN A 88 -0.97 -7.61 8.70
CA GLN A 88 -0.26 -8.86 8.40
C GLN A 88 -1.11 -9.74 7.48
N ILE A 89 -0.46 -10.24 6.43
CA ILE A 89 -1.06 -11.09 5.41
C ILE A 89 -0.34 -12.43 5.45
N ASP A 90 -1.08 -13.52 5.64
CA ASP A 90 -0.54 -14.84 5.40
C ASP A 90 -0.40 -15.07 3.90
N ALA A 91 0.71 -15.67 3.52
CA ALA A 91 1.06 -15.89 2.12
C ALA A 91 1.93 -17.14 1.99
N PRO A 92 1.88 -17.81 0.84
CA PRO A 92 2.88 -18.83 0.52
C PRO A 92 4.30 -18.25 0.62
N GLY A 93 5.09 -18.81 1.54
CA GLY A 93 6.45 -18.33 1.85
C GLY A 93 6.57 -17.48 3.12
N GLY A 94 5.47 -17.25 3.82
CA GLY A 94 5.42 -16.61 5.13
C GLY A 94 4.72 -15.25 5.13
N ILE A 95 4.62 -14.67 6.32
CA ILE A 95 3.87 -13.44 6.56
C ILE A 95 4.46 -12.25 5.80
N ILE A 96 3.58 -11.48 5.16
CA ILE A 96 3.86 -10.20 4.52
C ILE A 96 3.20 -9.09 5.34
N THR A 97 3.97 -8.10 5.78
CA THR A 97 3.43 -6.90 6.43
C THR A 97 3.15 -5.79 5.42
N VAL A 98 1.95 -5.23 5.44
CA VAL A 98 1.50 -4.18 4.53
C VAL A 98 1.34 -2.88 5.29
N TYR A 99 2.02 -1.83 4.82
CA TYR A 99 1.91 -0.49 5.37
C TYR A 99 1.24 0.46 4.36
N MET A 100 0.94 1.68 4.79
CA MET A 100 0.36 2.72 3.94
C MET A 100 1.32 3.89 3.73
N ALA A 101 1.25 4.49 2.54
CA ALA A 101 1.94 5.73 2.22
C ALA A 101 1.01 6.70 1.48
N ARG A 102 0.94 7.94 1.97
CA ARG A 102 0.09 9.02 1.45
C ARG A 102 0.85 9.90 0.49
N PHE A 103 0.23 10.27 -0.63
CA PHE A 103 0.70 11.35 -1.49
C PHE A 103 0.54 12.71 -0.80
N THR A 104 1.60 13.53 -0.80
CA THR A 104 1.66 14.85 -0.13
C THR A 104 1.24 16.04 -1.02
N VAL A 105 0.77 15.75 -2.24
CA VAL A 105 0.34 16.77 -3.21
C VAL A 105 -1.09 17.23 -2.98
N LEU A 106 -1.39 18.48 -3.38
CA LEU A 106 -2.73 19.06 -3.28
C LEU A 106 -3.73 18.32 -4.18
N ASP A 107 -3.37 18.11 -5.45
CA ASP A 107 -4.22 17.45 -6.44
C ASP A 107 -3.82 15.97 -6.62
N PRO A 108 -4.77 15.07 -6.96
CA PRO A 108 -4.44 13.68 -7.24
C PRO A 108 -3.40 13.55 -8.36
N PRO A 109 -2.28 12.83 -8.16
CA PRO A 109 -1.18 12.77 -9.12
C PRO A 109 -1.44 11.83 -10.31
N HIS A 110 -2.60 11.92 -10.98
CA HIS A 110 -3.00 11.05 -12.09
C HIS A 110 -1.97 10.98 -13.22
N LYS A 111 -1.43 12.14 -13.63
CA LYS A 111 -0.43 12.22 -14.72
C LYS A 111 0.85 11.48 -14.36
N LEU A 112 1.27 11.56 -13.09
CA LEU A 112 2.46 10.89 -12.61
C LEU A 112 2.24 9.38 -12.55
N MET A 113 1.14 8.93 -11.96
CA MET A 113 0.82 7.49 -11.87
C MET A 113 0.67 6.87 -13.26
N SER A 114 0.07 7.58 -14.22
CA SER A 114 -0.06 7.10 -15.59
C SER A 114 1.28 6.89 -16.29
N LYS A 115 2.33 7.67 -15.97
CA LYS A 115 3.69 7.45 -16.51
C LYS A 115 4.35 6.18 -15.96
N LEU A 116 3.82 5.63 -14.87
CA LEU A 116 4.27 4.39 -14.23
C LEU A 116 3.35 3.21 -14.57
N ASP A 117 2.50 3.34 -15.61
CA ASP A 117 1.44 2.39 -15.97
C ASP A 117 0.51 2.06 -14.79
N CYS A 118 0.35 3.01 -13.87
CA CYS A 118 -0.51 2.91 -12.71
C CYS A 118 -1.71 3.85 -12.85
N CYS A 119 -2.76 3.56 -12.10
CA CYS A 119 -3.93 4.43 -12.01
C CYS A 119 -4.32 4.70 -10.55
N LEU A 120 -5.02 5.81 -10.31
CA LEU A 120 -5.63 6.13 -9.02
C LEU A 120 -7.13 5.88 -9.11
N LYS A 121 -7.66 5.07 -8.20
CA LYS A 121 -9.07 4.63 -8.21
C LYS A 121 -9.70 4.74 -6.83
N THR A 122 -10.99 5.03 -6.78
CA THR A 122 -11.77 4.96 -5.54
C THR A 122 -11.96 3.51 -5.11
N LEU A 123 -12.25 3.29 -3.82
CA LEU A 123 -12.53 1.94 -3.30
C LEU A 123 -13.63 1.20 -4.10
N PRO A 124 -14.78 1.83 -4.47
CA PRO A 124 -15.80 1.16 -5.28
C PRO A 124 -15.32 0.77 -6.69
N ALA A 125 -14.36 1.50 -7.27
CA ALA A 125 -13.79 1.22 -8.59
C ALA A 125 -12.74 0.09 -8.56
N LEU A 126 -12.30 -0.32 -7.37
CA LEU A 126 -11.37 -1.42 -7.14
C LEU A 126 -12.09 -2.72 -6.78
N ARG A 127 -13.42 -2.79 -6.89
CA ARG A 127 -14.15 -4.04 -6.62
C ARG A 127 -13.64 -5.20 -7.50
N GLY A 128 -13.67 -6.40 -6.93
CA GLY A 128 -13.23 -7.62 -7.63
C GLY A 128 -11.70 -7.75 -7.75
N ARG A 129 -10.94 -7.20 -6.80
CA ARG A 129 -9.53 -7.59 -6.56
C ARG A 129 -9.45 -8.89 -5.77
N PRO A 130 -8.27 -9.54 -5.67
CA PRO A 130 -8.08 -10.69 -4.80
C PRO A 130 -8.59 -10.42 -3.37
N PRO A 131 -9.15 -11.43 -2.66
CA PRO A 131 -9.77 -11.23 -1.35
C PRO A 131 -8.87 -10.54 -0.32
N ALA A 132 -7.61 -10.95 -0.19
CA ALA A 132 -6.66 -10.28 0.71
C ALA A 132 -6.44 -8.81 0.39
N GLU A 133 -6.32 -8.45 -0.90
CA GLU A 133 -6.19 -7.04 -1.31
C GLU A 133 -7.49 -6.25 -1.06
N MET A 134 -8.66 -6.88 -1.24
CA MET A 134 -9.94 -6.24 -0.93
C MET A 134 -10.09 -5.96 0.55
N GLU A 135 -9.68 -6.89 1.42
CA GLU A 135 -9.71 -6.69 2.87
C GLU A 135 -8.72 -5.63 3.31
N LEU A 136 -7.50 -5.62 2.75
CA LEU A 136 -6.53 -4.54 2.96
C LEU A 136 -7.10 -3.17 2.57
N LEU A 137 -7.74 -3.06 1.40
CA LEU A 137 -8.36 -1.82 0.95
C LEU A 137 -9.48 -1.36 1.90
N ARG A 138 -10.27 -2.30 2.44
CA ARG A 138 -11.33 -2.00 3.41
C ARG A 138 -10.74 -1.47 4.72
N ARG A 139 -9.77 -2.17 5.32
CA ARG A 139 -9.08 -1.74 6.55
C ARG A 139 -8.38 -0.40 6.35
N ALA A 140 -7.69 -0.22 5.22
CA ALA A 140 -7.03 1.04 4.86
C ALA A 140 -8.02 2.20 4.73
N TYR A 141 -9.19 1.98 4.12
CA TYR A 141 -10.22 3.00 4.01
C TYR A 141 -10.78 3.41 5.38
N VAL A 142 -11.05 2.44 6.27
CA VAL A 142 -11.49 2.72 7.65
C VAL A 142 -10.45 3.58 8.36
N LYS A 143 -9.17 3.18 8.31
CA LYS A 143 -8.07 3.96 8.89
C LYS A 143 -8.04 5.40 8.39
N VAL A 144 -8.20 5.61 7.08
CA VAL A 144 -8.18 6.94 6.46
C VAL A 144 -9.35 7.82 6.91
N MET A 145 -10.51 7.22 7.20
CA MET A 145 -11.69 7.94 7.71
C MET A 145 -11.58 8.29 9.20
N GLU A 146 -10.83 7.51 9.97
CA GLU A 146 -10.58 7.74 11.41
C GLU A 146 -9.40 8.69 11.69
N SER A 147 -8.61 9.02 10.66
CA SER A 147 -7.40 9.85 10.77
C SER A 147 -7.58 11.30 10.36
#